data_AF-A0A7C4VG34-F1
#
_entry.id   AF-A0A7C4VG34-F1
#
_cell.length_a   1.000
_cell.length_b   1.000
_cell.length_c   1.000
_cell.angle_alpha   90.00
_cell.angle_beta   90.00
_cell.angle_gamma   90.00
#
_symmetry.space_group_name_H-M   'P 1'
#
loop_
_entity.id
_entity.type
_entity.pdbx_description
1 polymer ?
#
loop_
_entity_poly.entity_id
_entity_poly.type
_entity_poly.pdbx_seq_one_letter_code
_entity_poly.pdbx_strand_id
1 'polypeptide(L)'
;MRGGLGGGKVFGAKLISVFLENCAQRRAAASGMIALFDGEIGAPLCILHAGGITAIRAAAASGSRTAGLMCNLYSMTKSREALTAYVRAMRDRTANQPPLPAIFPDQLAPVAATSKEGLREVVMMRWGFPPAGGGKRPVTNVRNLDSPYWRGWLDQARFRCVVPATSFVEYTDTQPKVAHWFALGEDRPLFCFAGIWRPWTGVRGKEEGTHLLFAILTTEANDLTRPIHAEAMPVILTGDEIDVWLEAPTEDVVKLARPFPPERMQIVLSGPREDTWGMS
;
A
#
# COMPACT_ATOMS: atom_id res chain seq x y z
N MET A 1 2.67 24.97 43.25
CA MET A 1 2.45 25.04 41.79
C MET A 1 2.47 23.61 41.26
N ARG A 2 1.30 22.98 41.07
CA ARG A 2 1.17 21.63 40.52
C ARG A 2 -0.02 21.66 39.56
N GLY A 3 0.25 21.89 38.28
CA GLY A 3 -0.74 21.81 37.21
C GLY A 3 -0.75 20.40 36.65
N GLY A 4 -1.46 19.48 37.32
CA GLY A 4 -1.69 18.13 36.79
C GLY A 4 -2.78 18.19 35.72
N LEU A 5 -2.43 17.88 34.47
CA LEU A 5 -3.41 17.56 33.42
C LEU A 5 -3.85 16.10 33.63
N GLY A 6 -5.13 15.89 33.91
CA GLY A 6 -5.65 14.61 34.38
C GLY A 6 -5.52 13.43 33.40
N GLY A 7 -5.50 12.22 33.98
CA GLY A 7 -6.00 10.96 33.40
C GLY A 7 -5.25 10.31 32.24
N GLY A 8 -4.26 10.96 31.62
CA GLY A 8 -3.44 10.38 30.55
C GLY A 8 -1.96 10.40 30.92
N LYS A 9 -1.29 9.23 30.91
CA LYS A 9 0.11 9.04 31.38
C LYS A 9 1.19 9.77 30.57
N VAL A 10 0.85 10.54 29.55
CA VAL A 10 1.78 11.24 28.67
C VAL A 10 1.17 12.56 28.22
N PHE A 11 1.96 13.63 28.17
CA PHE A 11 1.60 14.86 27.46
C PHE A 11 2.63 15.17 26.37
N GLY A 12 2.22 15.88 25.32
CA GLY A 12 3.09 16.21 24.19
C GLY A 12 3.18 17.71 23.98
N ALA A 13 4.37 18.19 23.64
CA ALA A 13 4.60 19.54 23.14
C ALA A 13 4.93 19.49 21.65
N LYS A 14 4.31 20.37 20.87
CA LYS A 14 4.53 20.47 19.43
C LYS A 14 5.20 21.79 19.11
N LEU A 15 6.39 21.74 18.54
CA LEU A 15 7.07 22.90 17.98
C LEU A 15 6.92 22.86 16.46
N ILE A 16 6.42 23.94 15.88
CA ILE A 16 6.24 24.08 14.44
C ILE A 16 6.96 25.34 14.00
N SER A 17 7.90 25.18 13.08
CA SER A 17 8.50 26.30 12.36
C SER A 17 7.83 26.39 10.99
N VAL A 18 7.23 27.55 10.72
CA VAL A 18 6.55 27.84 9.45
C VAL A 18 7.48 28.66 8.58
N PHE A 19 7.76 28.17 7.37
CA PHE A 19 8.65 28.83 6.42
C PHE A 19 7.87 29.21 5.18
N LEU A 20 7.42 30.46 5.12
CA LEU A 20 6.57 30.97 4.05
C LEU A 20 7.26 30.88 2.67
N GLU A 21 8.57 31.07 2.64
CA GLU A 21 9.40 31.04 1.42
C GLU A 21 9.53 29.63 0.81
N ASN A 22 9.41 28.57 1.61
CA ASN A 22 9.49 27.19 1.13
C ASN A 22 8.33 26.84 0.19
N CYS A 23 7.18 27.50 0.33
CA CYS A 23 6.02 27.32 -0.53
C CYS A 23 6.33 27.72 -1.98
N ALA A 24 7.08 28.83 -2.18
CA ALA A 24 7.53 29.29 -3.49
C ALA A 24 8.57 28.36 -4.13
N GLN A 25 9.33 27.63 -3.31
CA GLN A 25 10.40 26.72 -3.74
C GLN A 25 9.96 25.25 -3.83
N ARG A 26 8.64 24.95 -3.70
CA ARG A 26 8.08 23.59 -3.61
C ARG A 26 8.72 22.69 -2.54
N ARG A 27 9.20 23.28 -1.44
CA ARG A 27 9.68 22.56 -0.25
C ARG A 27 8.58 22.51 0.81
N ALA A 28 8.70 21.62 1.79
CA ALA A 28 7.73 21.54 2.88
C ALA A 28 7.61 22.89 3.61
N ALA A 29 6.40 23.47 3.61
CA ALA A 29 6.12 24.80 4.18
C ALA A 29 6.16 24.84 5.72
N ALA A 30 6.18 23.68 6.36
CA ALA A 30 6.34 23.53 7.80
C ALA A 30 7.32 22.39 8.09
N SER A 31 8.30 22.68 8.96
CA SER A 31 9.11 21.66 9.61
C SER A 31 8.78 21.70 11.10
N GLY A 32 8.62 20.54 11.71
CA GLY A 32 8.14 20.48 13.09
C GLY A 32 8.61 19.25 13.81
N MET A 33 8.61 19.35 15.13
CA MET A 33 9.04 18.31 16.03
C MET A 33 8.00 18.16 17.13
N ILE A 34 7.71 16.91 17.50
CA ILE A 34 6.84 16.58 18.62
C ILE A 34 7.71 15.91 19.68
N ALA A 35 7.71 16.46 20.88
CA ALA A 35 8.32 15.83 22.04
C ALA A 35 7.20 15.29 22.94
N LEU A 36 7.29 14.01 23.31
CA LEU A 36 6.42 13.39 24.32
C LEU A 36 7.12 13.42 25.66
N PHE A 37 6.37 13.65 26.73
CA PHE A 37 6.87 13.76 28.09
C PHE A 37 6.07 12.86 29.03
N ASP A 38 6.78 12.30 30.01
CA ASP A 38 6.19 11.58 31.12
C ASP A 38 5.24 12.50 31.91
N GLY A 39 4.02 12.04 32.16
CA GLY A 39 2.98 12.84 32.82
C GLY A 39 3.20 13.09 34.31
N GLU A 40 4.04 12.29 34.98
CA GLU A 40 4.30 12.43 36.41
C GLU A 40 5.55 13.27 36.70
N ILE A 41 6.64 13.03 35.95
CA ILE A 41 7.94 13.67 36.21
C ILE A 41 8.36 14.68 35.15
N GLY A 42 7.63 14.79 34.03
CA GLY A 42 7.93 15.76 32.96
C GLY A 42 9.19 15.44 32.15
N ALA A 43 9.73 14.22 32.27
CA ALA A 43 10.92 13.79 31.53
C ALA A 43 10.58 13.52 30.04
N PRO A 44 11.43 13.91 29.08
CA PRO A 44 11.19 13.62 27.66
C PRO A 44 11.28 12.12 27.40
N LEU A 45 10.24 11.55 26.79
CA LEU A 45 10.13 10.13 26.44
C LEU A 45 10.57 9.86 24.99
N CYS A 46 10.20 10.73 24.05
CA CYS A 46 10.67 10.61 22.67
C CYS A 46 10.52 11.93 21.91
N ILE A 47 11.32 12.07 20.85
CA ILE A 47 11.25 13.18 19.90
C ILE A 47 10.96 12.63 18.51
N LEU A 48 9.91 13.13 17.88
CA LEU A 48 9.40 12.64 16.60
C LEU A 48 9.36 13.77 15.57
N HIS A 49 9.72 13.48 14.33
CA HIS A 49 9.59 14.43 13.22
C HIS A 49 8.11 14.57 12.83
N ALA A 50 7.55 15.79 12.92
CA ALA A 50 6.11 16.04 12.74
C ALA A 50 5.60 15.75 11.31
N GLY A 51 6.50 15.69 10.32
CA GLY A 51 6.18 15.28 8.95
C GLY A 51 5.64 13.85 8.88
N GLY A 52 6.21 12.91 9.67
CA GLY A 52 5.76 11.51 9.70
C GLY A 52 4.36 11.34 10.31
N ILE A 53 4.07 12.08 11.38
CA ILE A 53 2.74 12.04 12.03
C ILE A 53 1.66 12.70 11.17
N THR A 54 2.00 13.73 10.40
CA THR A 54 1.03 14.37 9.49
C THR A 54 0.60 13.41 8.38
N ALA A 55 1.53 12.58 7.88
CA ALA A 55 1.20 11.50 6.94
C ALA A 55 0.27 10.45 7.58
N ILE A 56 0.55 10.02 8.82
CA ILE A 56 -0.29 9.06 9.58
C ILE A 56 -1.70 9.64 9.86
N ARG A 57 -1.81 10.91 10.24
CA ARG A 57 -3.11 11.56 10.49
C ARG A 57 -3.92 11.79 9.20
N ALA A 58 -3.25 12.15 8.10
CA ALA A 58 -3.91 12.27 6.81
C ALA A 58 -4.45 10.91 6.32
N ALA A 59 -3.69 9.83 6.54
CA ALA A 59 -4.10 8.46 6.28
C ALA A 59 -5.31 8.01 7.12
N ALA A 60 -5.36 8.38 8.41
CA ALA A 60 -6.47 8.02 9.29
C ALA A 60 -7.77 8.78 8.96
N ALA A 61 -7.67 10.02 8.45
CA ALA A 61 -8.82 10.86 8.14
C ALA A 61 -9.47 10.57 6.78
N SER A 62 -8.77 9.93 5.83
CA SER A 62 -9.31 9.58 4.51
C SER A 62 -10.09 8.26 4.46
N GLY A 63 -10.22 7.55 5.59
CA GLY A 63 -10.95 6.28 5.74
C GLY A 63 -12.48 6.38 5.62
N SER A 64 -12.99 7.08 4.60
CA SER A 64 -14.42 7.17 4.32
C SER A 64 -14.96 5.89 3.69
N ARG A 65 -15.72 5.14 4.51
CA ARG A 65 -16.66 4.05 4.20
C ARG A 65 -16.71 3.58 2.74
N THR A 66 -15.90 2.57 2.43
CA THR A 66 -16.15 1.62 1.33
C THR A 66 -16.94 0.44 1.89
N ALA A 67 -18.26 0.58 1.89
CA ALA A 67 -19.15 -0.58 2.03
C ALA A 67 -19.00 -1.44 0.76
N GLY A 68 -18.45 -2.65 0.92
CA GLY A 68 -18.44 -3.70 -0.11
C GLY A 68 -17.19 -3.82 -0.99
N LEU A 69 -15.99 -3.45 -0.54
CA LEU A 69 -14.79 -3.57 -1.38
C LEU A 69 -13.70 -4.41 -0.70
N MET A 70 -13.46 -5.57 -1.32
CA MET A 70 -12.36 -6.56 -1.19
C MET A 70 -10.97 -5.94 -1.03
N CYS A 71 -9.94 -6.75 -0.74
CA CYS A 71 -8.54 -6.38 -0.45
C CYS A 71 -8.20 -4.90 -0.70
N ASN A 72 -8.37 -4.10 0.36
CA ASN A 72 -8.11 -2.66 0.40
C ASN A 72 -7.16 -2.30 1.55
N LEU A 73 -6.36 -3.27 1.97
CA LEU A 73 -5.33 -3.09 2.98
C LEU A 73 -4.31 -4.23 2.84
N TYR A 74 -3.04 -3.87 2.77
CA TYR A 74 -1.92 -4.82 2.82
C TYR A 74 -0.73 -4.18 3.53
N SER A 75 0.31 -4.96 3.80
CA SER A 75 1.56 -4.50 4.40
C SER A 75 2.75 -4.85 3.52
N MET A 76 3.83 -4.11 3.71
CA MET A 76 5.17 -4.41 3.18
C MET A 76 6.18 -4.06 4.27
N THR A 77 6.59 -5.05 5.06
CA THR A 77 7.45 -4.84 6.23
C THR A 77 8.90 -5.26 6.05
N LYS A 78 9.26 -5.89 4.92
CA LYS A 78 10.66 -6.26 4.64
C LYS A 78 11.50 -5.05 4.26
N SER A 79 12.82 -5.22 4.37
CA SER A 79 13.77 -4.19 3.96
C SER A 79 13.66 -3.90 2.47
N ARG A 80 14.05 -2.68 2.12
CA ARG A 80 14.16 -2.22 0.75
C ARG A 80 15.04 -3.14 -0.09
N GLU A 81 16.19 -3.57 0.45
CA GLU A 81 17.13 -4.45 -0.22
C GLU A 81 16.51 -5.83 -0.50
N ALA A 82 15.76 -6.38 0.46
CA ALA A 82 15.05 -7.64 0.29
C ALA A 82 13.95 -7.51 -0.78
N LEU A 83 13.20 -6.40 -0.78
CA LEU A 83 12.21 -6.11 -1.81
C LEU A 83 12.86 -6.01 -3.20
N THR A 84 13.89 -5.19 -3.36
CA THR A 84 14.60 -4.99 -4.64
C THR A 84 15.15 -6.31 -5.18
N ALA A 85 15.75 -7.12 -4.31
CA ALA A 85 16.25 -8.45 -4.68
C ALA A 85 15.12 -9.39 -5.08
N TYR A 86 14.02 -9.44 -4.31
CA TYR A 86 12.89 -10.33 -4.58
C TYR A 86 12.23 -10.06 -5.92
N VAL A 87 12.05 -8.79 -6.28
CA VAL A 87 11.47 -8.40 -7.58
C VAL A 87 12.50 -8.33 -8.70
N ARG A 88 13.78 -8.62 -8.43
CA ARG A 88 14.89 -8.55 -9.40
C ARG A 88 15.01 -7.15 -10.06
N ALA A 89 14.77 -6.09 -9.30
CA ALA A 89 14.86 -4.72 -9.82
C ALA A 89 16.32 -4.29 -9.97
N MET A 90 16.63 -3.68 -11.11
CA MET A 90 17.96 -3.14 -11.45
C MET A 90 18.16 -1.72 -10.94
N ARG A 91 17.08 -1.05 -10.53
CA ARG A 91 17.09 0.32 -10.00
C ARG A 91 16.02 0.47 -8.93
N ASP A 92 16.33 1.24 -7.90
CA ASP A 92 15.39 1.60 -6.85
C ASP A 92 15.35 3.11 -6.66
N ARG A 93 14.14 3.68 -6.72
CA ARG A 93 13.86 5.12 -6.61
C ARG A 93 12.95 5.45 -5.42
N THR A 94 12.73 4.51 -4.50
CA THR A 94 11.82 4.65 -3.35
C THR A 94 12.39 5.46 -2.18
N ALA A 95 13.68 5.85 -2.23
CA ALA A 95 14.41 6.51 -1.15
C ALA A 95 14.44 5.68 0.16
N ASN A 96 14.68 6.31 1.32
CA ASN A 96 14.73 5.62 2.62
C ASN A 96 13.31 5.26 3.11
N GLN A 97 12.70 4.27 2.46
CA GLN A 97 11.36 3.82 2.77
C GLN A 97 11.36 2.98 4.07
N PRO A 98 10.62 3.39 5.13
CA PRO A 98 10.44 2.56 6.30
C PRO A 98 9.52 1.35 6.01
N PRO A 99 9.52 0.33 6.86
CA PRO A 99 8.48 -0.70 6.86
C PRO A 99 7.09 -0.07 6.85
N LEU A 100 6.19 -0.62 6.04
CA LEU A 100 4.81 -0.15 5.87
C LEU A 100 3.84 -1.20 6.47
N PRO A 101 3.44 -1.07 7.75
CA PRO A 101 2.55 -2.04 8.39
C PRO A 101 1.11 -1.97 7.90
N ALA A 102 0.74 -0.89 7.20
CA ALA A 102 -0.55 -0.72 6.57
C ALA A 102 -0.45 0.22 5.37
N ILE A 103 -0.92 -0.26 4.23
CA ILE A 103 -1.04 0.48 2.97
C ILE A 103 -2.51 0.46 2.58
N PHE A 104 -3.11 1.65 2.53
CA PHE A 104 -4.52 1.86 2.18
C PHE A 104 -4.67 2.42 0.76
N PRO A 105 -5.87 2.33 0.16
CA PRO A 105 -6.22 3.06 -1.04
C PRO A 105 -5.79 4.53 -1.00
N ASP A 106 -5.38 5.03 -2.16
CA ASP A 106 -4.87 6.38 -2.39
C ASP A 106 -3.52 6.70 -1.73
N GLN A 107 -2.88 5.75 -1.06
CA GLN A 107 -1.52 5.92 -0.52
C GLN A 107 -0.44 5.53 -1.52
N LEU A 108 0.77 6.05 -1.29
CA LEU A 108 1.97 5.66 -2.03
C LEU A 108 2.50 4.32 -1.51
N ALA A 109 2.92 3.45 -2.42
CA ALA A 109 3.53 2.16 -2.13
C ALA A 109 4.70 1.88 -3.10
N PRO A 110 5.70 1.10 -2.68
CA PRO A 110 6.74 0.62 -3.59
C PRO A 110 6.13 -0.34 -4.60
N VAL A 111 6.37 -0.10 -5.88
CA VAL A 111 5.86 -0.93 -6.98
C VAL A 111 6.98 -1.15 -7.98
N ALA A 112 7.16 -2.38 -8.43
CA ALA A 112 8.16 -2.69 -9.45
C ALA A 112 7.52 -2.75 -10.84
N ALA A 113 8.12 -2.03 -11.79
CA ALA A 113 7.66 -1.96 -13.17
C ALA A 113 8.85 -1.75 -14.12
N THR A 114 8.63 -1.99 -15.41
CA THR A 114 9.64 -1.75 -16.44
C THR A 114 9.64 -0.27 -16.85
N SER A 115 10.80 0.37 -16.74
CA SER A 115 11.00 1.76 -17.14
C SER A 115 10.97 1.92 -18.68
N LYS A 116 10.97 3.17 -19.15
CA LYS A 116 11.08 3.47 -20.59
C LYS A 116 12.40 2.97 -21.21
N GLU A 117 13.43 2.82 -20.38
CA GLU A 117 14.74 2.29 -20.79
C GLU A 117 14.78 0.75 -20.78
N GLY A 118 13.66 0.08 -20.48
CA GLY A 118 13.60 -1.38 -20.41
C GLY A 118 14.16 -1.97 -19.10
N LEU A 119 14.47 -1.14 -18.11
CA LEU A 119 14.98 -1.60 -16.81
C LEU A 119 13.84 -1.83 -15.84
N ARG A 120 13.84 -2.96 -15.14
CA ARG A 120 12.96 -3.16 -14.00
C ARG A 120 13.39 -2.25 -12.86
N GLU A 121 12.50 -1.37 -12.41
CA GLU A 121 12.75 -0.44 -11.31
C GLU A 121 11.65 -0.46 -10.26
N VAL A 122 12.02 -0.23 -9.00
CA VAL A 122 11.07 0.01 -7.91
C VAL A 122 10.85 1.51 -7.77
N VAL A 123 9.60 1.94 -7.81
CA VAL A 123 9.20 3.35 -7.69
C VAL A 123 7.98 3.48 -6.79
N MET A 124 7.82 4.64 -6.15
CA MET A 124 6.60 4.92 -5.39
C MET A 124 5.46 5.23 -6.35
N MET A 125 4.40 4.42 -6.32
CA MET A 125 3.17 4.65 -7.07
C MET A 125 1.99 4.77 -6.10
N ARG A 126 0.95 5.50 -6.49
CA ARG A 126 -0.25 5.69 -5.68
C ARG A 126 -1.29 4.63 -6.00
N TRP A 127 -1.84 3.98 -4.98
CA TRP A 127 -2.83 2.91 -5.16
C TRP A 127 -4.20 3.49 -5.52
N GLY A 128 -4.64 3.25 -6.75
CA GLY A 128 -5.97 3.63 -7.23
C GLY A 128 -5.90 4.19 -8.64
N PHE A 129 -6.30 3.40 -9.62
CA PHE A 129 -6.42 3.79 -11.02
C PHE A 129 -7.52 4.84 -11.21
N PRO A 130 -7.42 5.76 -12.18
CA PRO A 130 -8.55 6.60 -12.56
C PRO A 130 -9.69 5.70 -13.08
N PRO A 131 -10.96 5.95 -12.73
CA PRO A 131 -12.07 5.16 -13.28
C PRO A 131 -12.30 5.46 -14.76
N ALA A 132 -12.90 4.50 -15.46
CA ALA A 132 -13.40 4.71 -16.82
C ALA A 132 -14.39 5.89 -16.86
N GLY A 133 -14.30 6.74 -17.88
CA GLY A 133 -15.25 7.83 -18.09
C GLY A 133 -15.22 8.99 -17.08
N GLY A 134 -14.17 9.11 -16.26
CA GLY A 134 -13.98 10.28 -15.38
C GLY A 134 -14.81 10.27 -14.08
N GLY A 135 -15.19 9.09 -13.60
CA GLY A 135 -15.77 8.93 -12.26
C GLY A 135 -14.90 9.51 -11.14
N LYS A 136 -15.51 9.75 -9.97
CA LYS A 136 -14.82 10.40 -8.83
C LYS A 136 -14.00 9.45 -7.95
N ARG A 137 -14.32 8.15 -7.96
CA ARG A 137 -13.67 7.16 -7.08
C ARG A 137 -12.57 6.41 -7.80
N PRO A 138 -11.36 6.32 -7.24
CA PRO A 138 -10.29 5.54 -7.84
C PRO A 138 -10.63 4.04 -7.79
N VAL A 139 -10.15 3.32 -8.80
CA VAL A 139 -10.27 1.86 -8.91
C VAL A 139 -9.03 1.22 -8.32
N THR A 140 -9.15 0.58 -7.16
CA THR A 140 -8.03 -0.07 -6.46
C THR A 140 -7.78 -1.49 -6.95
N ASN A 141 -8.84 -2.15 -7.41
CA ASN A 141 -8.83 -3.55 -7.81
C ASN A 141 -9.35 -3.72 -9.24
N VAL A 142 -8.59 -4.42 -10.07
CA VAL A 142 -8.92 -4.81 -11.44
C VAL A 142 -9.66 -6.14 -11.40
N ARG A 143 -10.82 -6.15 -12.02
CA ARG A 143 -11.73 -7.30 -12.16
C ARG A 143 -12.09 -7.46 -13.62
N ASN A 144 -12.47 -8.68 -14.01
CA ASN A 144 -12.90 -9.01 -15.37
C ASN A 144 -11.86 -8.53 -16.42
N LEU A 145 -10.79 -9.31 -16.59
CA LEU A 145 -9.69 -8.97 -17.50
C LEU A 145 -10.14 -8.85 -18.97
N ASP A 146 -11.27 -9.45 -19.33
CA ASP A 146 -11.86 -9.37 -20.67
C ASP A 146 -12.55 -8.03 -20.96
N SER A 147 -12.71 -7.18 -19.94
CA SER A 147 -13.26 -5.84 -20.12
C SER A 147 -12.44 -5.02 -21.12
N PRO A 148 -13.07 -4.35 -22.11
CA PRO A 148 -12.38 -3.45 -23.05
C PRO A 148 -11.54 -2.38 -22.34
N TYR A 149 -11.97 -1.97 -21.14
CA TYR A 149 -11.27 -0.97 -20.35
C TYR A 149 -9.89 -1.45 -19.90
N TRP A 150 -9.74 -2.74 -19.58
CA TRP A 150 -8.49 -3.31 -19.04
C TRP A 150 -7.60 -3.90 -20.12
N ARG A 151 -8.15 -4.48 -21.19
CA ARG A 151 -7.40 -5.13 -22.27
C ARG A 151 -6.25 -4.28 -22.79
N GLY A 152 -6.49 -3.01 -23.11
CA GLY A 152 -5.45 -2.11 -23.60
C GLY A 152 -4.28 -1.87 -22.63
N TRP A 153 -4.50 -2.00 -21.33
CA TRP A 153 -3.43 -1.90 -20.30
C TRP A 153 -2.72 -3.24 -20.11
N LEU A 154 -3.45 -4.36 -20.17
CA LEU A 154 -2.89 -5.70 -20.03
C LEU A 154 -2.04 -6.11 -21.24
N ASP A 155 -2.47 -5.72 -22.45
CA ASP A 155 -1.81 -6.08 -23.71
C ASP A 155 -0.41 -5.48 -23.89
N GLN A 156 -0.09 -4.47 -23.08
CA GLN A 156 1.15 -3.73 -23.22
C GLN A 156 1.98 -3.93 -21.96
N ALA A 157 3.01 -4.77 -22.07
CA ALA A 157 3.89 -5.16 -20.98
C ALA A 157 4.36 -4.01 -20.09
N ARG A 158 4.64 -2.85 -20.70
CA ARG A 158 5.08 -1.63 -20.00
C ARG A 158 4.09 -1.06 -18.98
N PHE A 159 2.80 -1.42 -19.06
CA PHE A 159 1.77 -0.99 -18.10
C PHE A 159 1.49 -2.05 -17.04
N ARG A 160 2.17 -3.21 -17.07
CA ARG A 160 2.12 -4.19 -16.00
C ARG A 160 3.13 -3.81 -14.92
N CYS A 161 2.77 -4.10 -13.68
CA CYS A 161 3.64 -3.96 -12.52
C CYS A 161 3.41 -5.12 -11.56
N VAL A 162 4.37 -5.33 -10.67
CA VAL A 162 4.19 -6.18 -9.50
C VAL A 162 4.22 -5.33 -8.24
N VAL A 163 3.33 -5.65 -7.30
CA VAL A 163 3.16 -4.89 -6.05
C VAL A 163 3.64 -5.76 -4.89
N PRO A 164 4.86 -5.54 -4.36
CA PRO A 164 5.40 -6.34 -3.27
C PRO A 164 4.57 -6.19 -2.00
N ALA A 165 4.35 -7.31 -1.32
CA ALA A 165 3.62 -7.36 -0.06
C ALA A 165 4.19 -8.46 0.85
N THR A 166 3.91 -8.32 2.15
CA THR A 166 4.25 -9.28 3.21
C THR A 166 3.01 -9.93 3.80
N SER A 167 1.88 -9.21 3.81
CA SER A 167 0.57 -9.73 4.19
C SER A 167 -0.54 -8.85 3.63
N PHE A 168 -1.76 -9.37 3.55
CA PHE A 168 -2.92 -8.65 3.02
C PHE A 168 -4.18 -8.92 3.83
N VAL A 169 -5.15 -8.01 3.78
CA VAL A 169 -6.36 -8.10 4.60
C VAL A 169 -7.59 -8.37 3.74
N GLU A 170 -8.38 -9.33 4.20
CA GLU A 170 -9.81 -9.35 3.92
C GLU A 170 -10.61 -9.12 5.21
N TYR A 171 -11.79 -8.52 5.04
CA TYR A 171 -12.70 -8.28 6.14
C TYR A 171 -13.81 -9.31 6.11
N THR A 172 -14.28 -9.74 7.28
CA THR A 172 -15.49 -10.55 7.36
C THR A 172 -16.67 -9.84 6.69
N ASP A 173 -17.52 -10.62 6.03
CA ASP A 173 -18.80 -10.15 5.49
C ASP A 173 -19.86 -9.92 6.58
N THR A 174 -19.57 -10.31 7.82
CA THR A 174 -20.42 -10.13 9.01
C THR A 174 -20.23 -8.76 9.66
N GLN A 175 -21.13 -8.41 10.59
CA GLN A 175 -21.00 -7.24 11.45
C GLN A 175 -20.76 -7.67 12.91
N PRO A 176 -19.79 -7.06 13.62
CA PRO A 176 -18.83 -6.07 13.12
C PRO A 176 -17.83 -6.70 12.13
N LYS A 177 -17.36 -5.90 11.15
CA LYS A 177 -16.29 -6.33 10.25
C LYS A 177 -14.99 -6.55 11.01
N VAL A 178 -14.40 -7.74 10.89
CA VAL A 178 -13.10 -8.09 11.48
C VAL A 178 -12.06 -8.18 10.36
N ALA A 179 -10.91 -7.54 10.54
CA ALA A 179 -9.78 -7.65 9.63
C ALA A 179 -9.04 -8.97 9.88
N HIS A 180 -8.82 -9.76 8.83
CA HIS A 180 -7.98 -10.96 8.85
C HIS A 180 -6.80 -10.78 7.91
N TRP A 181 -5.59 -10.85 8.45
CA TRP A 181 -4.35 -10.76 7.69
C TRP A 181 -3.94 -12.13 7.21
N PHE A 182 -3.73 -12.25 5.90
CA PHE A 182 -3.22 -13.43 5.23
C PHE A 182 -1.76 -13.21 4.83
N ALA A 183 -0.91 -14.21 5.03
CA ALA A 183 0.48 -14.21 4.56
C ALA A 183 0.86 -15.60 4.05
N LEU A 184 1.97 -15.70 3.32
CA LEU A 184 2.45 -17.00 2.82
C LEU A 184 3.22 -17.82 3.87
N GLY A 185 3.44 -17.26 5.07
CA GLY A 185 4.15 -17.90 6.17
C GLY A 185 4.19 -17.03 7.43
N GLU A 186 4.54 -17.62 8.58
CA GLU A 186 4.65 -16.92 9.86
C GLU A 186 5.74 -15.84 9.87
N ASP A 187 6.75 -15.98 9.03
CA ASP A 187 7.82 -15.00 8.89
C ASP A 187 7.50 -13.91 7.85
N ARG A 188 6.25 -13.86 7.36
CA ARG A 188 5.75 -12.88 6.38
C ARG A 188 6.67 -12.78 5.15
N PRO A 189 6.95 -13.88 4.45
CA PRO A 189 7.87 -13.85 3.32
C PRO A 189 7.28 -12.97 2.21
N LEU A 190 8.16 -12.39 1.39
CA LEU A 190 7.72 -11.56 0.28
C LEU A 190 6.93 -12.37 -0.74
N PHE A 191 5.90 -11.72 -1.26
CA PHE A 191 5.21 -12.10 -2.49
C PHE A 191 4.87 -10.82 -3.26
N CYS A 192 4.28 -10.99 -4.44
CA CYS A 192 3.81 -9.86 -5.23
C CYS A 192 2.35 -10.04 -5.58
N PHE A 193 1.60 -8.94 -5.65
CA PHE A 193 0.37 -8.94 -6.43
C PHE A 193 0.65 -8.67 -7.90
N ALA A 194 -0.11 -9.32 -8.78
CA ALA A 194 -0.21 -8.88 -10.17
C ALA A 194 -0.91 -7.52 -10.21
N GLY A 195 -0.34 -6.56 -10.92
CA GLY A 195 -0.91 -5.22 -11.03
C GLY A 195 -0.74 -4.62 -12.41
N ILE A 196 -1.49 -3.54 -12.63
CA ILE A 196 -1.30 -2.63 -13.76
C ILE A 196 -1.08 -1.22 -13.23
N TRP A 197 -0.36 -0.42 -14.01
CA TRP A 197 -0.04 0.94 -13.67
C TRP A 197 -0.06 1.86 -14.89
N ARG A 198 -0.17 3.17 -14.63
CA ARG A 198 -0.02 4.21 -15.64
C ARG A 198 0.42 5.54 -15.05
N PRO A 199 1.07 6.40 -15.83
CA PRO A 199 1.06 7.83 -15.56
C PRO A 199 -0.34 8.41 -15.85
N TRP A 200 -0.74 9.36 -15.02
CA TRP A 200 -1.98 10.13 -15.20
C TRP A 200 -1.74 11.58 -14.79
N THR A 201 -2.07 12.51 -15.67
CA THR A 201 -1.93 13.95 -15.41
C THR A 201 -3.28 14.54 -15.05
N GLY A 202 -3.36 15.19 -13.90
CA GLY A 202 -4.57 15.86 -13.44
C GLY A 202 -4.48 16.24 -11.96
N VAL A 203 -5.64 16.56 -11.39
CA VAL A 203 -5.76 16.94 -9.98
C VAL A 203 -6.20 15.73 -9.15
N ARG A 204 -5.40 15.37 -8.14
CA ARG A 204 -5.74 14.33 -7.17
C ARG A 204 -5.68 14.90 -5.76
N GLY A 205 -6.83 14.96 -5.10
CA GLY A 205 -6.95 15.71 -3.85
C GLY A 205 -6.62 17.20 -4.07
N LYS A 206 -5.50 17.66 -3.49
CA LYS A 206 -4.98 19.03 -3.66
C LYS A 206 -3.76 19.11 -4.57
N GLU A 207 -3.33 17.99 -5.13
CA GLU A 207 -2.10 17.88 -5.91
C GLU A 207 -2.43 17.87 -7.41
N GLU A 208 -2.04 18.92 -8.12
CA GLU A 208 -2.04 18.96 -9.58
C GLU A 208 -0.69 18.50 -10.13
N GLY A 209 -0.70 17.60 -11.11
CA GLY A 209 0.52 17.13 -11.77
C GLY A 209 0.38 15.75 -12.38
N THR A 210 1.52 15.14 -12.68
CA THR A 210 1.58 13.74 -13.12
C THR A 210 1.69 12.84 -11.91
N HIS A 211 0.77 11.89 -11.80
CA HIS A 211 0.72 10.86 -10.77
C HIS A 211 1.00 9.50 -11.39
N LEU A 212 1.84 8.69 -10.74
CA LEU A 212 2.00 7.29 -11.08
C LEU A 212 0.96 6.49 -10.30
N LEU A 213 0.04 5.84 -10.99
CA LEU A 213 -1.11 5.19 -10.38
C LEU A 213 -1.11 3.70 -10.70
N PHE A 214 -1.45 2.86 -9.74
CA PHE A 214 -1.57 1.42 -9.94
C PHE A 214 -2.87 0.85 -9.38
N ALA A 215 -3.23 -0.35 -9.84
CA ALA A 215 -4.30 -1.17 -9.29
C ALA A 215 -3.89 -2.64 -9.27
N ILE A 216 -4.47 -3.39 -8.34
CA ILE A 216 -4.15 -4.80 -8.09
C ILE A 216 -5.17 -5.68 -8.80
N LEU A 217 -4.73 -6.74 -9.47
CA LEU A 217 -5.63 -7.71 -10.06
C LEU A 217 -6.24 -8.60 -8.99
N THR A 218 -7.48 -8.99 -9.23
CA THR A 218 -8.24 -9.89 -8.36
C THR A 218 -8.76 -11.08 -9.16
N THR A 219 -8.95 -12.19 -8.45
CA THR A 219 -9.45 -13.48 -8.94
C THR A 219 -10.42 -14.05 -7.90
N GLU A 220 -11.10 -15.16 -8.20
CA GLU A 220 -12.02 -15.79 -7.26
C GLU A 220 -11.33 -16.19 -5.94
N ALA A 221 -12.08 -16.20 -4.84
CA ALA A 221 -11.53 -16.57 -3.53
C ALA A 221 -11.28 -18.09 -3.46
N ASN A 222 -10.13 -18.49 -2.91
CA ASN A 222 -9.83 -19.88 -2.58
C ASN A 222 -10.56 -20.35 -1.29
N ASP A 223 -10.38 -21.60 -0.90
CA ASP A 223 -11.06 -22.20 0.25
C ASP A 223 -10.65 -21.60 1.62
N LEU A 224 -9.50 -20.91 1.70
CA LEU A 224 -9.07 -20.21 2.92
C LEU A 224 -9.67 -18.80 3.01
N THR A 225 -9.74 -18.07 1.89
CA THR A 225 -10.22 -16.69 1.84
C THR A 225 -11.76 -16.63 1.79
N ARG A 226 -12.41 -17.55 1.08
CA ARG A 226 -13.86 -17.56 0.85
C ARG A 226 -14.70 -17.52 2.14
N PRO A 227 -14.33 -18.21 3.25
CA PRO A 227 -15.06 -18.11 4.52
C PRO A 227 -15.01 -16.72 5.17
N ILE A 228 -14.00 -15.90 4.84
CA ILE A 228 -13.85 -14.54 5.36
C ILE A 228 -14.53 -13.54 4.42
N HIS A 229 -14.23 -13.65 3.13
CA HIS A 229 -14.74 -12.78 2.09
C HIS A 229 -14.99 -13.60 0.83
N ALA A 230 -16.28 -13.77 0.48
CA ALA A 230 -16.66 -14.77 -0.51
C ALA A 230 -16.35 -14.37 -1.96
N GLU A 231 -16.21 -13.08 -2.24
CA GLU A 231 -16.32 -12.58 -3.62
C GLU A 231 -15.03 -12.77 -4.43
N ALA A 232 -13.87 -12.43 -3.86
CA ALA A 232 -12.59 -12.58 -4.54
C ALA A 232 -11.40 -12.34 -3.60
N MET A 233 -10.21 -12.63 -4.13
CA MET A 233 -8.90 -12.41 -3.50
C MET A 233 -7.94 -11.75 -4.50
N PRO A 234 -6.82 -11.14 -4.07
CA PRO A 234 -5.83 -10.62 -5.00
C PRO A 234 -5.08 -11.74 -5.73
N VAL A 235 -4.66 -11.48 -6.97
CA VAL A 235 -3.79 -12.38 -7.73
C VAL A 235 -2.38 -12.32 -7.17
N ILE A 236 -1.91 -13.42 -6.58
CA ILE A 236 -0.60 -13.52 -5.92
C ILE A 236 0.38 -14.22 -6.87
N LEU A 237 1.57 -13.62 -7.02
CA LEU A 237 2.68 -14.09 -7.84
C LEU A 237 3.88 -14.40 -6.96
N THR A 238 4.56 -15.51 -7.26
CA THR A 238 5.80 -15.92 -6.60
C THR A 238 6.86 -16.38 -7.60
N GLY A 239 8.15 -16.22 -7.26
CA GLY A 239 9.25 -16.75 -8.06
C GLY A 239 9.24 -16.25 -9.52
N ASP A 240 9.19 -17.18 -10.46
CA ASP A 240 9.27 -16.86 -11.89
C ASP A 240 7.96 -16.28 -12.47
N GLU A 241 6.83 -16.43 -11.75
CA GLU A 241 5.56 -15.80 -12.15
C GLU A 241 5.68 -14.26 -12.19
N ILE A 242 6.63 -13.68 -11.45
CA ILE A 242 6.94 -12.25 -11.49
C ILE A 242 7.46 -11.84 -12.88
N ASP A 243 8.39 -12.62 -13.45
CA ASP A 243 8.99 -12.32 -14.74
C ASP A 243 7.99 -12.58 -15.86
N VAL A 244 7.25 -13.70 -15.77
CA VAL A 244 6.16 -14.01 -16.70
C VAL A 244 5.15 -12.86 -16.72
N TRP A 245 4.70 -12.39 -15.56
CA TRP A 245 3.74 -11.28 -15.48
C TRP A 245 4.26 -10.00 -16.13
N LEU A 246 5.54 -9.66 -15.95
CA LEU A 246 6.08 -8.40 -16.47
C LEU A 246 6.40 -8.48 -17.97
N GLU A 247 6.77 -9.65 -18.49
CA GLU A 247 7.43 -9.77 -19.80
C GLU A 247 6.67 -10.62 -20.83
N ALA A 248 5.95 -11.66 -20.40
CA ALA A 248 5.32 -12.60 -21.34
C ALA A 248 4.14 -11.97 -22.11
N PRO A 249 3.71 -12.55 -23.25
CA PRO A 249 2.52 -12.11 -23.97
C PRO A 249 1.24 -12.19 -23.13
N THR A 250 0.19 -11.45 -23.53
CA THR A 250 -1.08 -11.38 -22.78
C THR A 250 -1.66 -12.76 -22.49
N GLU A 251 -1.64 -13.65 -23.48
CA GLU A 251 -2.20 -15.00 -23.41
C GLU A 251 -1.60 -15.87 -22.31
N ASP A 252 -0.35 -15.61 -21.92
CA ASP A 252 0.29 -16.33 -20.81
C ASP A 252 0.01 -15.67 -19.47
N VAL A 253 0.01 -14.34 -19.41
CA VAL A 253 -0.19 -13.63 -18.14
C VAL A 253 -1.62 -13.71 -17.63
N VAL A 254 -2.63 -13.83 -18.52
CA VAL A 254 -4.02 -14.02 -18.08
C VAL A 254 -4.21 -15.36 -17.35
N LYS A 255 -3.39 -16.37 -17.65
CA LYS A 255 -3.40 -17.66 -16.95
C LYS A 255 -2.90 -17.54 -15.49
N LEU A 256 -2.15 -16.49 -15.17
CA LEU A 256 -1.70 -16.20 -13.80
C LEU A 256 -2.82 -15.61 -12.94
N ALA A 257 -3.93 -15.15 -13.52
CA ALA A 257 -5.07 -14.58 -12.80
C ALA A 257 -5.95 -15.66 -12.14
N ARG A 258 -5.32 -16.53 -11.35
CA ARG A 258 -5.92 -17.69 -10.68
C ARG A 258 -5.79 -17.58 -9.16
N PRO A 259 -6.66 -18.24 -8.38
CA PRO A 259 -6.55 -18.25 -6.92
C PRO A 259 -5.22 -18.83 -6.47
N PHE A 260 -4.62 -18.22 -5.44
CA PHE A 260 -3.41 -18.76 -4.84
C PHE A 260 -3.74 -20.06 -4.08
N PRO A 261 -2.86 -21.08 -4.06
CA PRO A 261 -3.15 -22.33 -3.34
C PRO A 261 -3.35 -22.08 -1.83
N PRO A 262 -4.51 -22.47 -1.26
CA PRO A 262 -4.85 -22.14 0.14
C PRO A 262 -3.86 -22.75 1.15
N GLU A 263 -3.27 -23.90 0.86
CA GLU A 263 -2.29 -24.59 1.70
C GLU A 263 -0.92 -23.90 1.76
N ARG A 264 -0.68 -22.90 0.88
CA ARG A 264 0.56 -22.10 0.83
C ARG A 264 0.40 -20.71 1.45
N MET A 265 -0.71 -20.46 2.13
CA MET A 265 -0.99 -19.23 2.84
C MET A 265 -1.80 -19.52 4.10
N GLN A 266 -1.83 -18.56 5.01
CA GLN A 266 -2.51 -18.73 6.30
C GLN A 266 -2.94 -17.38 6.86
N ILE A 267 -3.92 -17.41 7.76
CA ILE A 267 -4.31 -16.23 8.55
C ILE A 267 -3.29 -16.09 9.69
N VAL A 268 -2.60 -14.95 9.73
CA VAL A 268 -1.48 -14.71 10.66
C VAL A 268 -1.76 -13.65 11.72
N LEU A 269 -2.81 -12.86 11.54
CA LEU A 269 -3.26 -11.84 12.50
C LEU A 269 -4.75 -11.56 12.26
N SER A 270 -5.51 -11.30 13.33
CA SER A 270 -6.93 -10.92 13.22
C SER A 270 -7.28 -9.81 14.21
N GLY A 271 -8.05 -8.81 13.77
CA GLY A 271 -8.48 -7.67 14.57
C GLY A 271 -7.78 -6.35 14.21
N PRO A 272 -6.47 -6.19 14.50
CA PRO A 272 -5.73 -4.97 14.18
C PRO A 272 -5.74 -4.62 12.69
N ARG A 273 -5.69 -3.33 12.38
CA ARG A 273 -5.62 -2.80 10.99
C ARG A 273 -4.19 -2.48 10.55
N GLU A 274 -3.20 -2.97 11.29
CA GLU A 274 -1.78 -2.85 11.00
C GLU A 274 -1.12 -4.21 11.31
N ASP A 275 -0.19 -4.64 10.46
CA ASP A 275 0.68 -5.80 10.69
C ASP A 275 2.11 -5.29 10.91
N THR A 276 2.52 -5.26 12.17
CA THR A 276 3.82 -4.71 12.61
C THR A 276 4.91 -5.78 12.75
N TRP A 277 4.72 -6.95 12.14
CA TRP A 277 5.69 -8.04 12.19
C TRP A 277 7.09 -7.57 11.75
N GLY A 278 8.10 -7.90 12.57
CA GLY A 278 9.50 -7.58 12.30
C GLY A 278 9.92 -6.12 12.53
N MET A 279 9.08 -5.30 13.16
CA MET A 279 9.33 -3.86 13.38
C MET A 279 9.86 -3.48 14.78
N SER A 280 10.48 -4.44 15.50
CA SER A 280 11.05 -4.24 16.85
C SER A 280 12.54 -3.91 16.83
#